data_AF-A0A379YM35-F1
#
_entry.id   AF-A0A379YM35-F1
#
_cell.length_a   1.000
_cell.length_b   1.000
_cell.length_c   1.000
_cell.angle_alpha   90.00
_cell.angle_beta   90.00
_cell.angle_gamma   90.00
#
_symmetry.space_group_name_H-M   'P 1'
#
loop_
_entity.id
_entity.type
_entity.pdbx_description
1 polymer ?
#
loop_
_entity_poly.entity_id
_entity_poly.type
_entity_poly.pdbx_seq_one_letter_code
_entity_poly.pdbx_strand_id
1 'polypeptide(L)'
;MKIRVLYMAMLFISPACLALSSPGEKYRTTNLTHVISDYRMSLAALPLDYSLLEKKQLPGVMQQRYNLNSQAWSPQGVVSPKGWQNGVDIYIPDSARENNALVVINNGSNNNGSGSPVAPTNFSEEELTRIAVATRTVVISVSNVPNQVLSYQGVTTPLAEDDSVAYSWRLFIGDTQKYQNASLHIPMAASVSQTFRLAKKELAQQNITKFIVAGASKRGWTAWLTALSDPDVDAVVPFVYGSAGY
;
A
#
# COMPACT_ATOMS: atom_id res chain seq x y z
N MET A 1 28.50 50.50 -18.52
CA MET A 1 29.56 49.84 -17.74
C MET A 1 29.09 48.40 -17.45
N LYS A 2 29.14 47.50 -18.44
CA LYS A 2 30.13 46.40 -18.62
C LYS A 2 30.53 45.65 -17.32
N ILE A 3 30.36 44.30 -17.37
CA ILE A 3 31.18 43.23 -16.74
C ILE A 3 30.78 42.88 -15.28
N ARG A 4 30.58 41.63 -14.81
CA ARG A 4 30.82 40.25 -15.30
C ARG A 4 29.99 39.22 -14.49
N VAL A 5 29.81 38.06 -15.11
CA VAL A 5 29.38 36.74 -14.59
C VAL A 5 30.20 36.27 -13.37
N LEU A 6 29.57 35.53 -12.44
CA LEU A 6 30.21 34.37 -11.80
C LEU A 6 29.20 33.23 -11.54
N TYR A 7 29.48 32.09 -12.16
CA TYR A 7 28.89 30.78 -11.89
C TYR A 7 29.55 30.14 -10.65
N MET A 8 28.75 29.34 -9.92
CA MET A 8 29.12 28.07 -9.28
C MET A 8 30.14 28.06 -8.12
N ALA A 9 29.67 27.67 -6.92
CA ALA A 9 30.39 26.80 -5.97
C ALA A 9 29.39 26.30 -4.91
N MET A 10 28.96 25.04 -4.97
CA MET A 10 29.53 23.87 -4.27
C MET A 10 28.75 23.52 -2.99
N LEU A 11 28.00 22.43 -3.12
CA LEU A 11 27.80 21.38 -2.13
C LEU A 11 28.78 21.43 -0.95
N PHE A 12 28.25 21.73 0.23
CA PHE A 12 28.81 21.26 1.50
C PHE A 12 27.66 20.76 2.37
N ILE A 13 27.13 19.59 2.05
CA ILE A 13 26.48 18.75 3.05
C ILE A 13 27.62 18.13 3.83
N SER A 14 27.82 18.57 5.08
CA SER A 14 28.74 17.90 6.00
C SER A 14 28.33 16.43 6.17
N PRO A 15 29.16 15.44 5.81
CA PRO A 15 28.90 14.05 6.14
C PRO A 15 29.67 13.73 7.42
N ALA A 16 29.12 14.07 8.57
CA ALA A 16 29.73 13.67 9.85
C ALA A 16 28.68 13.55 10.96
N CYS A 17 27.73 12.66 10.75
CA CYS A 17 27.16 11.89 11.85
C CYS A 17 26.92 10.45 11.36
N LEU A 18 28.00 9.80 10.93
CA LEU A 18 28.03 8.34 10.89
C LEU A 18 28.13 7.92 12.35
N ALA A 19 27.02 7.38 12.89
CA ALA A 19 27.08 6.62 14.13
C ALA A 19 28.08 5.47 13.91
N LEU A 20 29.27 5.59 14.50
CA LEU A 20 30.25 4.52 14.52
C LEU A 20 29.65 3.37 15.34
N SER A 21 29.38 2.25 14.69
CA SER A 21 29.06 1.00 15.37
C SER A 21 30.24 0.60 16.26
N SER A 22 29.94 0.12 17.47
CA SER A 22 30.98 -0.31 18.40
C SER A 22 31.77 -1.48 17.81
N PRO A 23 33.11 -1.49 17.90
CA PRO A 23 33.92 -2.57 17.38
C PRO A 23 33.82 -3.76 18.33
N GLY A 24 32.88 -4.68 18.07
CA GLY A 24 32.72 -5.89 18.87
C GLY A 24 31.46 -6.71 18.60
N GLU A 25 30.42 -6.13 18.03
CA GLU A 25 29.21 -6.90 17.67
C GLU A 25 29.40 -7.54 16.30
N LYS A 26 29.47 -8.88 16.26
CA LYS A 26 29.22 -9.63 15.02
C LYS A 26 27.76 -9.43 14.62
N TYR A 27 27.45 -8.31 13.98
CA TYR A 27 26.19 -8.15 13.27
C TYR A 27 26.16 -9.23 12.19
N ARG A 28 25.40 -10.31 12.41
CA ARG A 28 24.97 -11.16 11.31
C ARG A 28 24.16 -10.25 10.40
N THR A 29 24.72 -9.88 9.25
CA THR A 29 24.03 -9.05 8.27
C THR A 29 22.90 -9.87 7.67
N THR A 30 21.68 -9.69 8.16
CA THR A 30 20.48 -10.22 7.54
C THR A 30 20.35 -9.56 6.16
N ASN A 31 20.33 -10.36 5.09
CA ASN A 31 20.09 -9.82 3.76
C ASN A 31 18.59 -9.49 3.62
N LEU A 32 18.29 -8.20 3.47
CA LEU A 32 16.91 -7.69 3.40
C LEU A 32 16.50 -7.26 1.98
N THR A 33 17.38 -7.43 0.98
CA THR A 33 17.21 -6.88 -0.37
C THR A 33 15.91 -7.30 -1.04
N HIS A 34 15.45 -8.53 -0.79
CA HIS A 34 14.29 -9.12 -1.46
C HIS A 34 13.09 -9.35 -0.55
N VAL A 35 13.11 -8.88 0.70
CA VAL A 35 12.07 -9.20 1.71
C VAL A 35 10.65 -8.88 1.21
N ILE A 36 10.46 -7.72 0.57
CA ILE A 36 9.14 -7.30 0.08
C ILE A 36 8.72 -8.14 -1.13
N SER A 37 9.63 -8.36 -2.09
CA SER A 37 9.34 -9.14 -3.30
C SER A 37 9.09 -10.61 -2.99
N ASP A 38 9.86 -11.19 -2.06
CA ASP A 38 9.74 -12.60 -1.66
C ASP A 38 8.43 -12.83 -0.91
N TYR A 39 8.04 -11.90 -0.02
CA TYR A 39 6.77 -11.97 0.66
C TYR A 39 5.60 -11.95 -0.34
N ARG A 40 5.61 -11.01 -1.28
CA ARG A 40 4.62 -10.94 -2.37
C ARG A 40 4.58 -12.23 -3.18
N MET A 41 5.72 -12.76 -3.61
CA MET A 41 5.79 -14.00 -4.39
C MET A 41 5.26 -15.20 -3.61
N SER A 42 5.52 -15.27 -2.29
CA SER A 42 4.98 -16.33 -1.44
C SER A 42 3.44 -16.34 -1.42
N LEU A 43 2.82 -15.16 -1.42
CA LEU A 43 1.36 -15.02 -1.48
C LEU A 43 0.81 -15.30 -2.88
N ALA A 44 1.55 -14.96 -3.94
CA ALA A 44 1.16 -15.25 -5.31
C ALA A 44 1.08 -16.77 -5.61
N ALA A 45 1.82 -17.59 -4.86
CA ALA A 45 1.75 -19.05 -4.93
C ALA A 45 0.49 -19.64 -4.29
N LEU A 46 -0.25 -18.87 -3.49
CA LEU A 46 -1.50 -19.30 -2.86
C LEU A 46 -2.71 -18.98 -3.76
N PRO A 47 -3.82 -19.75 -3.65
CA PRO A 47 -5.08 -19.40 -4.29
C PRO A 47 -5.54 -17.99 -3.91
N LEU A 48 -6.10 -17.27 -4.87
CA LEU A 48 -6.69 -15.95 -4.63
C LEU A 48 -8.05 -16.14 -3.93
N ASP A 49 -8.28 -15.44 -2.81
CA ASP A 49 -9.48 -15.55 -1.99
C ASP A 49 -10.23 -14.21 -1.90
N TYR A 50 -11.38 -14.14 -2.56
CA TYR A 50 -12.21 -12.95 -2.62
C TYR A 50 -13.66 -13.30 -2.95
N SER A 51 -14.59 -12.39 -2.61
CA SER A 51 -16.00 -12.50 -2.95
C SER A 51 -16.52 -11.21 -3.56
N LEU A 52 -17.36 -11.33 -4.58
CA LEU A 52 -18.15 -10.21 -5.10
C LEU A 52 -19.24 -9.87 -4.09
N LEU A 53 -19.32 -8.61 -3.68
CA LEU A 53 -20.35 -8.09 -2.78
C LEU A 53 -21.49 -7.46 -3.56
N GLU A 54 -21.18 -6.62 -4.55
CA GLU A 54 -22.17 -5.79 -5.23
C GLU A 54 -21.69 -5.43 -6.64
N LYS A 55 -22.64 -5.30 -7.57
CA LYS A 55 -22.45 -4.58 -8.83
C LYS A 55 -23.49 -3.47 -8.91
N LYS A 56 -23.04 -2.24 -9.14
CA LYS A 56 -23.86 -1.03 -9.13
C LYS A 56 -23.58 -0.21 -10.38
N GLN A 57 -24.62 0.09 -11.14
CA GLN A 57 -24.51 1.04 -12.24
C GLN A 57 -24.47 2.46 -11.65
N LEU A 58 -23.42 3.20 -11.98
CA LEU A 58 -23.26 4.62 -11.71
C LEU A 58 -23.27 5.39 -13.06
N PRO A 59 -23.43 6.73 -13.06
CA PRO A 59 -23.33 7.51 -14.29
C PRO A 59 -21.98 7.29 -14.99
N GLY A 60 -22.01 6.66 -16.17
CA GLY A 60 -20.85 6.43 -17.05
C GLY A 60 -19.91 5.30 -16.62
N VAL A 61 -20.18 4.60 -15.51
CA VAL A 61 -19.36 3.47 -15.03
C VAL A 61 -20.20 2.35 -14.42
N MET A 62 -19.76 1.11 -14.61
CA MET A 62 -20.18 -0.03 -13.80
C MET A 62 -19.22 -0.18 -12.62
N GLN A 63 -19.73 -0.01 -11.39
CA GLN A 63 -18.98 -0.29 -10.17
C GLN A 63 -19.14 -1.75 -9.78
N GLN A 64 -18.03 -2.42 -9.44
CA GLN A 64 -18.01 -3.77 -8.89
C GLN A 64 -17.25 -3.75 -7.57
N ARG A 65 -17.87 -4.26 -6.51
CA ARG A 65 -17.33 -4.20 -5.15
C ARG A 65 -17.02 -5.59 -4.65
N TYR A 66 -15.82 -5.78 -4.12
CA TYR A 66 -15.32 -7.06 -3.67
C TYR A 66 -14.77 -6.96 -2.24
N ASN A 67 -14.87 -8.07 -1.50
CA ASN A 67 -14.07 -8.30 -0.32
C ASN A 67 -12.91 -9.22 -0.68
N LEU A 68 -11.68 -8.83 -0.37
CA LEU A 68 -10.46 -9.57 -0.66
C LEU A 68 -9.79 -9.98 0.65
N ASN A 69 -9.65 -11.29 0.89
CA ASN A 69 -8.79 -11.82 1.95
C ASN A 69 -7.34 -11.83 1.43
N SER A 70 -6.62 -10.73 1.62
CA SER A 70 -5.33 -10.53 0.93
C SER A 70 -4.21 -11.42 1.46
N GLN A 71 -4.18 -11.69 2.76
CA GLN A 71 -3.06 -12.41 3.38
C GLN A 71 -3.34 -12.78 4.84
N ALA A 72 -2.39 -13.50 5.42
CA ALA A 72 -2.30 -13.76 6.84
C ALA A 72 -0.94 -13.26 7.37
N TRP A 73 -0.93 -12.15 8.10
CA TRP A 73 0.27 -11.48 8.61
C TRP A 73 0.27 -11.39 10.14
N SER A 74 1.22 -12.09 10.77
CA SER A 74 1.49 -12.02 12.21
C SER A 74 2.95 -12.40 12.44
N PRO A 75 3.89 -11.47 12.27
CA PRO A 75 5.32 -11.75 12.39
C PRO A 75 5.59 -12.32 13.78
N GLN A 76 6.20 -13.51 13.86
CA GLN A 76 6.46 -14.23 15.12
C GLN A 76 5.23 -14.44 16.02
N GLY A 77 4.01 -14.33 15.48
CA GLY A 77 2.78 -14.47 16.26
C GLY A 77 2.44 -13.29 17.16
N VAL A 78 3.13 -12.14 17.03
CA VAL A 78 2.99 -11.02 17.98
C VAL A 78 1.95 -9.97 17.58
N VAL A 79 1.22 -10.18 16.48
CA VAL A 79 0.21 -9.25 15.96
C VAL A 79 -1.10 -9.96 15.68
N SER A 80 -2.23 -9.34 16.02
CA SER A 80 -3.57 -9.84 15.72
C SER A 80 -4.53 -8.73 15.25
N PRO A 81 -5.57 -9.09 14.46
CA PRO A 81 -5.78 -10.40 13.84
C PRO A 81 -4.72 -10.70 12.79
N LYS A 82 -4.50 -12.00 12.54
CA LYS A 82 -3.58 -12.46 11.50
C LYS A 82 -4.17 -12.26 10.11
N GLY A 83 -5.46 -12.56 9.92
CA GLY A 83 -6.12 -12.43 8.62
C GLY A 83 -6.36 -10.96 8.25
N TRP A 84 -6.03 -10.60 7.02
CA TRP A 84 -6.23 -9.26 6.47
C TRP A 84 -7.32 -9.27 5.42
N GLN A 85 -8.22 -8.30 5.51
CA GLN A 85 -9.37 -8.13 4.64
C GLN A 85 -9.40 -6.72 4.05
N ASN A 86 -9.52 -6.63 2.73
CA ASN A 86 -9.50 -5.39 1.98
C ASN A 86 -10.80 -5.23 1.20
N GLY A 87 -11.36 -4.04 1.18
CA GLY A 87 -12.39 -3.69 0.20
C GLY A 87 -11.73 -3.35 -1.13
N VAL A 88 -12.27 -3.87 -2.23
CA VAL A 88 -11.80 -3.55 -3.58
C VAL A 88 -13.00 -3.08 -4.41
N ASP A 89 -13.05 -1.79 -4.71
CA ASP A 89 -14.07 -1.19 -5.57
C ASP A 89 -13.46 -0.90 -6.95
N ILE A 90 -14.02 -1.52 -7.99
CA ILE A 90 -13.58 -1.38 -9.39
C ILE A 90 -14.61 -0.54 -10.15
N TYR A 91 -14.20 0.57 -10.72
CA TYR A 91 -14.99 1.48 -11.53
C TYR A 91 -14.63 1.29 -13.00
N ILE A 92 -15.50 0.61 -13.75
CA ILE A 92 -15.29 0.28 -15.17
C ILE A 92 -16.08 1.28 -16.01
N PRO A 93 -15.44 2.24 -16.71
CA PRO A 93 -16.16 3.18 -17.56
C PRO A 93 -16.74 2.48 -18.80
N ASP A 94 -17.87 2.98 -19.31
CA ASP A 94 -18.59 2.38 -20.45
C ASP A 94 -17.72 2.22 -21.70
N SER A 95 -16.73 3.09 -21.87
CA SER A 95 -15.74 3.05 -22.96
C SER A 95 -14.31 2.90 -22.42
N ALA A 96 -14.11 1.94 -21.53
CA ALA A 96 -12.82 1.66 -20.91
C ALA A 96 -11.71 1.40 -21.93
N ARG A 97 -10.57 2.08 -21.72
CA ARG A 97 -9.30 1.75 -22.34
C ARG A 97 -8.80 0.41 -21.82
N GLU A 98 -8.05 -0.28 -22.66
CA GLU A 98 -7.46 -1.58 -22.33
C GLU A 98 -6.09 -1.43 -21.63
N ASN A 99 -5.56 -2.55 -21.16
CA ASN A 99 -4.19 -2.76 -20.65
C ASN A 99 -3.86 -2.13 -19.29
N ASN A 100 -4.25 -0.88 -19.06
CA ASN A 100 -3.85 -0.12 -17.88
C ASN A 100 -5.05 0.24 -16.97
N ALA A 101 -4.86 0.07 -15.67
CA ALA A 101 -5.78 0.57 -14.64
C ALA A 101 -5.07 1.52 -13.67
N LEU A 102 -5.80 2.51 -13.15
CA LEU A 102 -5.38 3.31 -12.02
C LEU A 102 -5.82 2.62 -10.74
N VAL A 103 -4.87 2.32 -9.85
CA VAL A 103 -5.13 1.78 -8.52
C VAL A 103 -4.86 2.85 -7.49
N VAL A 104 -5.85 3.15 -6.66
CA VAL A 104 -5.80 4.12 -5.59
C VAL A 104 -5.86 3.38 -4.25
N ILE A 105 -4.83 3.59 -3.43
CA ILE A 105 -4.70 2.99 -2.11
C ILE A 105 -5.40 3.90 -1.09
N ASN A 106 -6.46 3.40 -0.49
CA ASN A 106 -7.38 4.15 0.35
C ASN A 106 -7.27 3.74 1.83
N ASN A 107 -7.84 4.57 2.70
CA ASN A 107 -7.96 4.28 4.12
C ASN A 107 -9.21 3.42 4.41
N GLY A 108 -9.80 3.62 5.57
CA GLY A 108 -10.91 2.81 6.08
C GLY A 108 -10.45 1.86 7.17
N SER A 109 -11.42 1.16 7.72
CA SER A 109 -11.24 0.12 8.72
C SER A 109 -12.39 -0.86 8.60
N ASN A 110 -12.10 -2.15 8.51
CA ASN A 110 -13.10 -3.20 8.66
C ASN A 110 -13.33 -3.57 10.14
N ASN A 111 -12.60 -2.92 11.06
CA ASN A 111 -12.58 -3.21 12.49
C ASN A 111 -12.50 -4.72 12.79
N ASN A 112 -11.70 -5.45 12.01
CA ASN A 112 -11.51 -6.90 12.11
C ASN A 112 -12.82 -7.72 12.05
N GLY A 113 -13.86 -7.17 11.43
CA GLY A 113 -15.17 -7.82 11.26
C GLY A 113 -16.05 -7.85 12.52
N SER A 114 -15.61 -7.29 13.66
CA SER A 114 -16.31 -7.41 14.95
C SER A 114 -16.84 -6.09 15.51
N GLY A 115 -16.75 -4.98 14.77
CA GLY A 115 -17.32 -3.70 15.20
C GLY A 115 -17.69 -2.83 14.01
N SER A 116 -17.93 -1.53 14.26
CA SER A 116 -18.37 -0.59 13.21
C SER A 116 -17.24 -0.32 12.21
N PRO A 117 -17.39 -0.72 10.94
CA PRO A 117 -16.42 -0.37 9.91
C PRO A 117 -16.38 1.14 9.70
N VAL A 118 -15.21 1.67 9.36
CA VAL A 118 -15.01 3.07 8.95
C VAL A 118 -14.86 3.10 7.44
N ALA A 119 -15.73 3.85 6.79
CA ALA A 119 -15.67 4.03 5.33
C ALA A 119 -14.36 4.71 4.91
N PRO A 120 -13.80 4.36 3.73
CA PRO A 120 -12.67 5.08 3.18
C PRO A 120 -13.04 6.54 2.85
N THR A 121 -12.12 7.46 3.14
CA THR A 121 -12.26 8.91 2.99
C THR A 121 -11.08 9.59 2.29
N ASN A 122 -9.96 8.91 2.00
CA ASN A 122 -8.86 9.54 1.25
C ASN A 122 -9.24 9.84 -0.20
N PHE A 123 -10.07 8.98 -0.78
CA PHE A 123 -10.66 9.16 -2.11
C PHE A 123 -12.10 8.65 -2.09
N SER A 124 -13.05 9.53 -2.43
CA SER A 124 -14.48 9.23 -2.41
C SER A 124 -14.95 8.49 -3.66
N GLU A 125 -16.10 7.82 -3.57
CA GLU A 125 -16.76 7.17 -4.74
C GLU A 125 -17.01 8.16 -5.87
N GLU A 126 -17.38 9.40 -5.55
CA GLU A 126 -17.65 10.46 -6.52
C GLU A 126 -16.36 10.88 -7.26
N GLU A 127 -15.26 11.10 -6.54
CA GLU A 127 -13.97 11.44 -7.15
C GLU A 127 -13.46 10.32 -8.05
N LEU A 128 -13.52 9.08 -7.59
CA LEU A 128 -13.04 7.93 -8.34
C LEU A 128 -13.88 7.68 -9.60
N THR A 129 -15.20 7.84 -9.50
CA THR A 129 -16.12 7.79 -10.65
C THR A 129 -15.79 8.88 -11.67
N ARG A 130 -15.59 10.13 -11.23
CA ARG A 130 -15.20 11.24 -12.11
C ARG A 130 -13.88 10.97 -12.83
N ILE A 131 -12.88 10.45 -12.12
CA ILE A 131 -11.58 10.10 -12.72
C ILE A 131 -11.78 9.02 -13.78
N ALA A 132 -12.52 7.96 -13.48
CA ALA A 132 -12.77 6.86 -14.41
C ALA A 132 -13.44 7.35 -15.71
N VAL A 133 -14.50 8.16 -15.60
CA VAL A 133 -15.21 8.72 -16.75
C VAL A 133 -14.32 9.66 -17.56
N ALA A 134 -13.66 10.62 -16.91
CA ALA A 134 -12.88 11.66 -17.58
C ALA A 134 -11.67 11.08 -18.35
N THR A 135 -11.06 10.03 -17.81
CA THR A 135 -9.87 9.41 -18.39
C THR A 135 -10.18 8.23 -19.32
N ARG A 136 -11.40 7.66 -19.20
CA ARG A 136 -11.78 6.36 -19.75
C ARG A 136 -10.87 5.22 -19.26
N THR A 137 -10.31 5.34 -18.07
CA THR A 137 -9.44 4.33 -17.46
C THR A 137 -10.19 3.59 -16.36
N VAL A 138 -10.00 2.28 -16.25
CA VAL A 138 -10.51 1.54 -15.10
C VAL A 138 -9.84 2.06 -13.84
N VAL A 139 -10.63 2.48 -12.85
CA VAL A 139 -10.13 2.94 -11.56
C VAL A 139 -10.45 1.88 -10.51
N ILE A 140 -9.49 1.54 -9.68
CA ILE A 140 -9.60 0.52 -8.64
C ILE A 140 -9.24 1.16 -7.31
N SER A 141 -10.14 1.17 -6.33
CA SER A 141 -9.85 1.60 -4.97
C SER A 141 -9.67 0.38 -4.08
N VAL A 142 -8.50 0.26 -3.45
CA VAL A 142 -8.24 -0.74 -2.40
C VAL A 142 -8.27 -0.06 -1.03
N SER A 143 -9.25 -0.42 -0.21
CA SER A 143 -9.45 0.14 1.14
C SER A 143 -8.94 -0.80 2.24
N ASN A 144 -8.97 -0.31 3.48
CA ASN A 144 -8.39 -0.98 4.64
C ASN A 144 -6.90 -1.24 4.45
N VAL A 145 -6.16 -0.24 3.95
CA VAL A 145 -4.70 -0.27 3.84
C VAL A 145 -4.12 0.81 4.77
N PRO A 146 -3.55 0.46 5.95
CA PRO A 146 -3.40 -0.90 6.49
C PRO A 146 -4.73 -1.52 6.96
N ASN A 147 -4.74 -2.85 7.09
CA ASN A 147 -5.86 -3.55 7.76
C ASN A 147 -5.77 -3.22 9.26
N GLN A 148 -6.83 -2.63 9.80
CA GLN A 148 -6.79 -2.04 11.14
C GLN A 148 -8.15 -2.13 11.83
N VAL A 149 -8.23 -2.04 13.16
CA VAL A 149 -7.13 -1.86 14.13
C VAL A 149 -6.29 -3.13 14.35
N LEU A 150 -5.05 -3.00 14.81
CA LEU A 150 -4.13 -4.11 15.09
C LEU A 150 -3.73 -4.15 16.57
N SER A 151 -3.81 -5.32 17.18
CA SER A 151 -3.33 -5.58 18.53
C SER A 151 -1.92 -6.15 18.46
N TYR A 152 -1.01 -5.58 19.24
CA TYR A 152 0.39 -6.03 19.32
C TYR A 152 0.66 -6.60 20.71
N GLN A 153 1.42 -7.69 20.79
CA GLN A 153 1.76 -8.32 22.07
C GLN A 153 2.47 -7.31 22.99
N GLY A 154 1.97 -7.18 24.22
CA GLY A 154 2.49 -6.23 25.20
C GLY A 154 1.96 -4.80 25.08
N VAL A 155 1.08 -4.52 24.12
CA VAL A 155 0.35 -3.25 24.00
C VAL A 155 -1.08 -3.45 24.45
N THR A 156 -1.53 -2.64 25.41
CA THR A 156 -2.88 -2.76 26.01
C THR A 156 -3.99 -2.21 25.10
N THR A 157 -3.65 -1.30 24.20
CA THR A 157 -4.60 -0.60 23.32
C THR A 157 -4.32 -0.99 21.87
N PRO A 158 -5.35 -1.41 21.09
CA PRO A 158 -5.17 -1.63 19.66
C PRO A 158 -4.68 -0.36 18.96
N LEU A 159 -3.74 -0.53 18.03
CA LEU A 159 -3.12 0.55 17.29
C LEU A 159 -3.72 0.65 15.89
N ALA A 160 -3.69 1.84 15.32
CA ALA A 160 -4.14 2.13 13.96
C ALA A 160 -3.20 3.14 13.31
N GLU A 161 -3.33 3.30 11.99
CA GLU A 161 -2.65 4.36 11.23
C GLU A 161 -1.15 4.47 11.62
N ASP A 162 -0.70 5.65 12.06
CA ASP A 162 0.71 5.93 12.33
C ASP A 162 1.25 5.20 13.56
N ASP A 163 0.42 4.90 14.56
CA ASP A 163 0.84 4.15 15.75
C ASP A 163 1.22 2.71 15.39
N SER A 164 0.43 2.07 14.53
CA SER A 164 0.73 0.73 14.02
C SER A 164 1.99 0.73 13.15
N VAL A 165 2.17 1.77 12.31
CA VAL A 165 3.40 1.92 11.52
C VAL A 165 4.61 2.06 12.44
N ALA A 166 4.58 2.96 13.41
CA ALA A 166 5.68 3.20 14.35
C ALA A 166 6.01 1.95 15.18
N TYR A 167 5.00 1.26 15.71
CA TYR A 167 5.22 0.04 16.50
C TYR A 167 5.83 -1.10 15.67
N SER A 168 5.37 -1.24 14.42
CA SER A 168 5.93 -2.23 13.49
C SER A 168 7.41 -1.99 13.20
N TRP A 169 7.82 -0.73 13.07
CA TRP A 169 9.22 -0.34 12.94
C TRP A 169 10.02 -0.58 14.23
N ARG A 170 9.43 -0.33 15.41
CA ARG A 170 10.04 -0.65 16.69
C ARG A 170 10.37 -2.15 16.80
N LEU A 171 9.46 -3.03 16.38
CA LEU A 171 9.72 -4.48 16.34
C LEU A 171 10.91 -4.80 15.43
N PHE A 172 10.88 -4.31 14.19
CA PHE A 172 11.92 -4.57 13.20
C PHE A 172 13.30 -4.05 13.65
N ILE A 173 13.39 -2.80 14.10
CA ILE A 173 14.66 -2.19 14.54
C ILE A 173 15.19 -2.85 15.82
N GLY A 174 14.30 -3.28 16.71
CA GLY A 174 14.68 -3.93 17.97
C GLY A 174 15.36 -5.29 17.79
N ASP A 175 15.01 -6.05 16.75
CA ASP A 175 15.67 -7.30 16.36
C ASP A 175 15.39 -7.60 14.89
N THR A 176 16.27 -7.11 14.01
CA THR A 176 16.11 -7.20 12.55
C THR A 176 16.14 -8.63 12.02
N GLN A 177 16.80 -9.55 12.73
CA GLN A 177 16.86 -10.96 12.34
C GLN A 177 15.54 -11.67 12.69
N LYS A 178 15.03 -11.46 13.90
CA LYS A 178 13.77 -12.06 14.36
C LYS A 178 12.55 -11.47 13.67
N TYR A 179 12.55 -10.15 13.47
CA TYR A 179 11.41 -9.38 12.98
C TYR A 179 11.62 -8.82 11.57
N GLN A 180 12.37 -9.51 10.72
CA GLN A 180 12.69 -9.09 9.34
C GLN A 180 11.45 -8.69 8.50
N ASN A 181 10.29 -9.32 8.75
CA ASN A 181 9.04 -9.06 8.02
C ASN A 181 8.01 -8.26 8.85
N ALA A 182 8.43 -7.62 9.95
CA ALA A 182 7.53 -7.00 10.89
C ALA A 182 7.12 -5.57 10.56
N SER A 183 7.78 -4.91 9.60
CA SER A 183 7.33 -3.60 9.12
C SER A 183 5.95 -3.71 8.48
N LEU A 184 4.99 -2.89 8.93
CA LEU A 184 3.62 -2.88 8.44
C LEU A 184 3.50 -2.55 6.95
N HIS A 185 4.53 -1.90 6.39
CA HIS A 185 4.57 -1.60 4.97
C HIS A 185 4.63 -2.84 4.07
N ILE A 186 5.20 -3.94 4.55
CA ILE A 186 5.30 -5.20 3.81
C ILE A 186 3.91 -5.77 3.49
N PRO A 187 3.04 -6.05 4.49
CA PRO A 187 1.69 -6.51 4.21
C PRO A 187 0.86 -5.45 3.50
N MET A 188 1.06 -4.15 3.75
CA MET A 188 0.36 -3.09 3.00
C MET A 188 0.65 -3.18 1.50
N ALA A 189 1.92 -3.32 1.09
CA ALA A 189 2.30 -3.43 -0.32
C ALA A 189 1.75 -4.71 -0.95
N ALA A 190 1.81 -5.82 -0.20
CA ALA A 190 1.27 -7.09 -0.63
C ALA A 190 -0.26 -7.06 -0.84
N SER A 191 -1.02 -6.34 -0.01
CA SER A 191 -2.47 -6.17 -0.24
C SER A 191 -2.77 -5.56 -1.60
N VAL A 192 -1.97 -4.57 -2.04
CA VAL A 192 -2.11 -3.95 -3.37
C VAL A 192 -1.77 -4.95 -4.48
N SER A 193 -0.70 -5.74 -4.33
CA SER A 193 -0.37 -6.81 -5.28
C SER A 193 -1.47 -7.89 -5.39
N GLN A 194 -2.13 -8.23 -4.29
CA GLN A 194 -3.28 -9.14 -4.33
C GLN A 194 -4.49 -8.52 -5.03
N THR A 195 -4.69 -7.21 -4.89
CA THR A 195 -5.67 -6.46 -5.69
C THR A 195 -5.36 -6.54 -7.18
N PHE A 196 -4.09 -6.50 -7.60
CA PHE A 196 -3.74 -6.69 -9.02
C PHE A 196 -4.13 -8.08 -9.53
N ARG A 197 -3.90 -9.13 -8.74
CA ARG A 197 -4.31 -10.50 -9.09
C ARG A 197 -5.83 -10.60 -9.28
N LEU A 198 -6.60 -10.00 -8.38
CA LEU A 198 -8.05 -9.89 -8.50
C LEU A 198 -8.43 -9.13 -9.77
N ALA A 199 -7.86 -7.94 -9.97
CA ALA A 199 -8.14 -7.08 -11.11
C ALA A 199 -7.86 -7.78 -12.45
N LYS A 200 -6.70 -8.42 -12.61
CA LYS A 200 -6.35 -9.20 -13.81
C LYS A 200 -7.36 -10.30 -14.11
N LYS A 201 -7.91 -10.95 -13.08
CA LYS A 201 -8.90 -12.01 -13.23
C LYS A 201 -10.28 -11.47 -13.63
N GLU A 202 -10.75 -10.43 -12.96
CA GLU A 202 -12.10 -9.88 -13.17
C GLU A 202 -12.18 -8.96 -14.40
N LEU A 203 -11.06 -8.36 -14.81
CA LEU A 203 -10.97 -7.40 -15.93
C LEU A 203 -10.29 -8.00 -17.17
N ALA A 204 -10.42 -9.31 -17.35
CA ALA A 204 -9.87 -10.00 -18.53
C ALA A 204 -10.44 -9.43 -19.84
N GLN A 205 -11.68 -8.94 -19.84
CA GLN A 205 -12.31 -8.30 -20.99
C GLN A 205 -11.64 -6.98 -21.40
N GLN A 206 -11.14 -6.21 -20.44
CA GLN A 206 -10.39 -4.97 -20.68
C GLN A 206 -8.87 -5.24 -20.83
N ASN A 207 -8.45 -6.50 -20.85
CA ASN A 207 -7.05 -6.92 -20.90
C ASN A 207 -6.14 -6.21 -19.89
N ILE A 208 -6.66 -5.89 -18.69
CA ILE A 208 -5.90 -5.15 -17.69
C ILE A 208 -4.75 -6.01 -17.18
N THR A 209 -3.52 -5.56 -17.45
CA THR A 209 -2.29 -6.27 -17.08
C THR A 209 -1.30 -5.39 -16.34
N LYS A 210 -1.46 -4.07 -16.42
CA LYS A 210 -0.55 -3.07 -15.87
C LYS A 210 -1.26 -2.02 -15.03
N PHE A 211 -0.57 -1.52 -14.02
CA PHE A 211 -1.16 -0.65 -13.01
C PHE A 211 -0.37 0.63 -12.77
N ILE A 212 -1.09 1.74 -12.67
CA ILE A 212 -0.59 3.00 -12.14
C ILE A 212 -1.05 3.05 -10.68
N VAL A 213 -0.13 3.21 -9.72
CA VAL A 213 -0.46 3.11 -8.30
C VAL A 213 -0.35 4.46 -7.63
N ALA A 214 -1.42 4.88 -6.98
CA ALA A 214 -1.52 6.16 -6.28
C ALA A 214 -1.90 5.97 -4.81
N GLY A 215 -1.45 6.87 -3.94
CA GLY A 215 -1.80 6.83 -2.52
C GLY A 215 -1.26 8.04 -1.77
N ALA A 216 -1.93 8.41 -0.67
CA ALA A 216 -1.56 9.57 0.14
C ALA A 216 -0.92 9.18 1.49
N SER A 217 0.06 9.98 1.93
CA SER A 217 0.77 9.78 3.20
C SER A 217 1.41 8.37 3.26
N LYS A 218 1.14 7.57 4.28
CA LYS A 218 1.61 6.18 4.38
C LYS A 218 1.13 5.27 3.24
N ARG A 219 0.01 5.60 2.58
CA ARG A 219 -0.39 4.91 1.34
C ARG A 219 0.48 5.31 0.15
N GLY A 220 1.08 6.50 0.16
CA GLY A 220 2.12 6.90 -0.80
C GLY A 220 3.40 6.07 -0.63
N TRP A 221 3.78 5.74 0.60
CA TRP A 221 4.87 4.78 0.85
C TRP A 221 4.51 3.38 0.36
N THR A 222 3.27 2.93 0.60
CA THR A 222 2.77 1.68 0.03
C THR A 222 2.88 1.68 -1.49
N ALA A 223 2.49 2.76 -2.17
CA ALA A 223 2.58 2.87 -3.62
C ALA A 223 4.02 2.67 -4.12
N TRP A 224 5.00 3.31 -3.47
CA TRP A 224 6.42 3.12 -3.76
C TRP A 224 6.88 1.68 -3.55
N LEU A 225 6.52 1.06 -2.44
CA LEU A 225 6.97 -0.28 -2.09
C LEU A 225 6.30 -1.36 -2.95
N THR A 226 5.05 -1.15 -3.35
CA THR A 226 4.39 -1.98 -4.37
C THR A 226 5.15 -1.88 -5.69
N ALA A 227 5.49 -0.66 -6.15
CA ALA A 227 6.27 -0.47 -7.38
C ALA A 227 7.65 -1.14 -7.34
N LEU A 228 8.31 -1.15 -6.18
CA LEU A 228 9.60 -1.83 -6.01
C LEU A 228 9.50 -3.36 -6.03
N SER A 229 8.34 -3.92 -5.65
CA SER A 229 8.20 -5.37 -5.45
C SER A 229 7.40 -6.07 -6.57
N ASP A 230 6.57 -5.35 -7.30
CA ASP A 230 5.62 -5.91 -8.27
C ASP A 230 5.88 -5.38 -9.70
N PRO A 231 6.27 -6.25 -10.65
CA PRO A 231 6.57 -5.87 -12.03
C PRO A 231 5.34 -5.44 -12.84
N ASP A 232 4.13 -5.62 -12.29
CA ASP A 232 2.89 -5.18 -12.92
C ASP A 232 2.64 -3.67 -12.76
N VAL A 233 3.46 -2.97 -11.99
CA VAL A 233 3.41 -1.51 -11.85
C VAL A 233 4.16 -0.82 -12.99
N ASP A 234 3.46 0.06 -13.72
CA ASP A 234 4.05 0.89 -14.79
C ASP A 234 4.39 2.31 -14.31
N ALA A 235 3.66 2.83 -13.33
CA ALA A 235 3.91 4.14 -12.75
C ALA A 235 3.42 4.24 -11.31
N VAL A 236 4.02 5.18 -10.56
CA VAL A 236 3.63 5.51 -9.19
C VAL A 236 3.29 7.00 -9.11
N VAL A 237 2.19 7.33 -8.42
CA VAL A 237 1.74 8.72 -8.17
C VAL A 237 1.56 8.90 -6.65
N PRO A 238 2.66 9.09 -5.91
CA PRO A 238 2.61 9.22 -4.46
C PRO A 238 2.23 10.65 -4.07
N PHE A 239 1.25 10.79 -3.18
CA PHE A 239 0.88 12.08 -2.59
C PHE A 239 1.44 12.19 -1.18
N VAL A 240 2.04 13.34 -0.87
CA VAL A 240 2.32 13.74 0.51
C VAL A 240 1.15 14.60 0.95
N TYR A 241 0.33 14.07 1.86
CA TYR A 241 -0.74 14.83 2.50
C TYR A 241 -0.29 15.16 3.91
N GLY A 242 -0.01 16.44 4.16
CA GLY A 242 -0.02 17.00 5.50
C GLY A 242 -1.30 17.82 5.61
N SER A 243 -2.21 17.44 6.50
CA SER A 243 -3.21 18.42 6.93
C SER A 243 -2.43 19.55 7.60
N ALA A 244 -2.27 20.67 6.91
CA ALA A 244 -1.96 21.92 7.56
C ALA A 244 -3.18 22.24 8.44
N GLY A 245 -3.17 21.73 9.68
CA GLY A 245 -4.01 22.24 10.72
C GLY A 245 -3.57 23.67 10.98
N TYR A 246 -4.34 24.62 10.46
CA TYR A 246 -4.47 25.94 11.05
C TYR A 246 -5.60 25.88 12.08
#